data_AF-A0A7S1B1Q4-F1
#
_entry.id   AF-A0A7S1B1Q4-F1
#
_cell.length_a   1.000
_cell.length_b   1.000
_cell.length_c   1.000
_cell.angle_alpha   90.00
_cell.angle_beta   90.00
_cell.angle_gamma   90.00
#
_symmetry.space_group_name_H-M   'P 1'
#
loop_
_entity.id
_entity.type
_entity.pdbx_description
1 polymer ?
#
loop_
_entity_poly.entity_id
_entity_poly.type
_entity_poly.pdbx_seq_one_letter_code
_entity_poly.pdbx_strand_id
1 'polypeptide(L)'
;LLAVDLVISPYVLAWEVSFEGFIAYFSVTLTIFWTVELLLNFCTGYREMDLLEKRPAKIAIRYLKTTFWLDFTLVLSDWLTTAFLLAAGNMKFLAGRLVRFARFVRVLRLLRLVRFVKFSKFLEDLVDQDLPDAVRVLIRTITTTSLVLWLAHLTSCGWYAQGRMMRGDARGWLTMLQDQEDTAYTYSTSFHWSIAQLTLGASEITASTTL
;
A
#
# COMPACT_ATOMS: atom_id res chain seq x y z
N LEU A 1 2.93 1.39 -12.32
CA LEU A 1 2.94 0.17 -11.46
C LEU A 1 2.91 0.52 -9.97
N LEU A 2 3.78 1.42 -9.49
CA LEU A 2 3.78 1.89 -8.09
C LEU A 2 2.41 2.38 -7.60
N ALA A 3 1.78 3.33 -8.31
CA ALA A 3 0.46 3.85 -7.93
C ALA A 3 -0.63 2.77 -7.92
N VAL A 4 -0.54 1.79 -8.82
CA VAL A 4 -1.50 0.68 -8.90
C VAL A 4 -1.31 -0.28 -7.72
N ASP A 5 -0.07 -0.63 -7.38
CA ASP A 5 0.25 -1.43 -6.18
C ASP A 5 -0.23 -0.73 -4.90
N LEU A 6 -0.05 0.59 -4.84
CA LEU A 6 -0.42 1.41 -3.69
C LEU A 6 -1.94 1.48 -3.44
N VAL A 7 -2.76 1.41 -4.49
CA VAL A 7 -4.22 1.41 -4.39
C VAL A 7 -4.77 -0.01 -4.25
N ILE A 8 -4.25 -0.98 -5.01
CA ILE A 8 -4.79 -2.35 -5.00
C ILE A 8 -4.41 -3.10 -3.72
N SER A 9 -3.22 -2.90 -3.17
CA SER A 9 -2.74 -3.62 -1.98
C SER A 9 -3.66 -3.48 -0.75
N PRO A 10 -4.00 -2.26 -0.27
CA PRO A 10 -4.91 -2.09 0.87
C PRO A 10 -6.32 -2.62 0.58
N TYR A 11 -6.82 -2.45 -0.65
CA TYR A 11 -8.11 -2.98 -1.07
C TYR A 11 -8.17 -4.52 -1.00
N VAL A 12 -7.18 -5.21 -1.57
CA VAL A 12 -7.08 -6.69 -1.53
C VAL A 12 -6.97 -7.19 -0.10
N LEU A 13 -6.31 -6.45 0.79
CA LEU A 13 -6.22 -6.77 2.22
C LEU A 13 -7.57 -6.57 2.93
N ALA A 14 -8.24 -5.45 2.67
CA ALA A 14 -9.49 -5.08 3.34
C ALA A 14 -10.66 -5.97 2.93
N TRP A 15 -10.77 -6.36 1.66
CA TRP A 15 -11.83 -7.23 1.15
C TRP A 15 -11.48 -8.72 1.13
N GLU A 16 -10.25 -9.10 1.54
CA GLU A 16 -9.76 -10.50 1.46
C GLU A 16 -10.05 -11.15 0.10
N VAL A 17 -9.80 -10.37 -0.96
CA VAL A 17 -10.02 -10.85 -2.33
C VAL A 17 -9.16 -12.10 -2.52
N SER A 18 -9.80 -13.17 -3.01
CA SER A 18 -9.13 -14.46 -3.20
C SER A 18 -7.89 -14.29 -4.08
N PHE A 19 -6.79 -14.90 -3.64
CA PHE A 19 -5.51 -14.79 -4.32
C PHE A 19 -5.43 -15.83 -5.45
N GLU A 20 -6.33 -15.70 -6.41
CA GLU A 20 -6.50 -16.65 -7.51
C GLU A 20 -6.46 -15.95 -8.87
N GLY A 21 -6.11 -16.70 -9.91
CA GLY A 21 -6.08 -16.23 -11.29
C GLY A 21 -5.30 -14.92 -11.46
N PHE A 22 -5.98 -13.89 -11.96
CA PHE A 22 -5.39 -12.60 -12.32
C PHE A 22 -4.64 -11.92 -11.15
N ILE A 23 -5.18 -11.95 -9.93
CA ILE A 23 -4.59 -11.26 -8.77
C ILE A 23 -3.26 -11.91 -8.38
N ALA A 24 -3.18 -13.24 -8.46
CA ALA A 24 -1.94 -13.96 -8.20
C ALA A 24 -0.87 -13.64 -9.27
N TYR A 25 -1.21 -13.70 -10.55
CA TYR A 25 -0.30 -13.34 -11.64
C TYR A 25 0.18 -11.89 -11.57
N PHE A 26 -0.74 -10.97 -11.26
CA PHE A 26 -0.43 -9.56 -11.11
C PHE A 26 0.52 -9.32 -9.92
N SER A 27 0.28 -9.97 -8.78
CA SER A 27 1.11 -9.85 -7.59
C SER A 27 2.53 -10.41 -7.79
N VAL A 28 2.66 -11.52 -8.52
CA VAL A 28 3.96 -12.08 -8.92
C VAL A 28 4.69 -11.11 -9.86
N THR A 29 3.98 -10.59 -10.87
CA THR A 29 4.53 -9.59 -11.81
C THR A 29 5.03 -8.34 -11.08
N LEU A 30 4.26 -7.83 -10.11
CA LEU A 30 4.68 -6.71 -9.26
C LEU A 30 5.93 -7.06 -8.44
N THR A 31 5.97 -8.24 -7.84
CA THR A 31 7.13 -8.68 -7.03
C THR A 31 8.40 -8.77 -7.89
N ILE A 32 8.28 -9.28 -9.12
CA ILE A 32 9.38 -9.33 -10.10
C ILE A 32 9.80 -7.91 -10.49
N PHE A 33 8.85 -7.03 -10.80
CA PHE A 33 9.13 -5.63 -11.14
C PHE A 33 9.95 -4.93 -10.05
N TRP A 34 9.54 -5.06 -8.79
CA TRP A 34 10.26 -4.48 -7.65
C TRP A 34 11.65 -5.10 -7.45
N THR A 35 11.82 -6.38 -7.78
CA THR A 35 13.13 -7.05 -7.75
C THR A 35 14.05 -6.50 -8.84
N VAL A 36 13.51 -6.23 -10.04
CA VAL A 36 14.26 -5.60 -11.13
C VAL A 36 14.64 -4.17 -10.76
N GLU A 37 13.73 -3.40 -10.16
CA GLU A 37 14.02 -2.03 -9.69
C GLU A 37 15.12 -2.00 -8.63
N LEU A 38 15.11 -2.96 -7.69
CA LEU A 38 16.20 -3.15 -6.72
C LEU A 38 17.56 -3.34 -7.42
N LEU A 39 17.62 -4.13 -8.49
CA LEU A 39 18.84 -4.35 -9.27
C LEU A 39 19.24 -3.11 -10.07
N LEU A 40 18.26 -2.40 -10.65
CA LEU A 40 18.49 -1.17 -11.40
C LEU A 40 19.06 -0.07 -10.51
N ASN A 41 18.69 0.00 -9.22
CA ASN A 41 19.27 0.95 -8.26
C ASN A 41 20.78 0.79 -8.08
N PHE A 42 21.38 -0.36 -8.38
CA PHE A 42 22.84 -0.52 -8.41
C PHE A 42 23.50 0.15 -9.63
N CYS A 43 22.73 0.40 -10.69
CA CYS A 43 23.16 1.05 -11.92
C CYS A 43 22.73 2.52 -11.99
N THR A 44 21.88 2.99 -11.07
CA THR A 44 21.39 4.37 -11.04
C THR A 44 22.42 5.29 -10.41
N GLY A 45 22.94 6.24 -11.20
CA GLY A 45 23.88 7.26 -10.72
C GLY A 45 23.26 8.16 -9.67
N TYR A 46 24.07 8.63 -8.72
CA TYR A 46 23.67 9.60 -7.71
C TYR A 46 24.32 10.96 -8.00
N ARG A 47 23.66 12.03 -7.54
CA ARG A 47 24.14 13.40 -7.69
C ARG A 47 24.86 13.81 -6.41
N GLU A 48 26.11 14.25 -6.53
CA GLU A 48 26.91 14.74 -5.41
C GLU A 48 27.51 16.09 -5.83
N MET A 49 27.11 17.17 -5.14
CA MET A 49 27.61 18.54 -5.39
C MET A 49 27.55 18.93 -6.88
N ASP A 50 26.37 18.73 -7.49
CA ASP A 50 26.06 19.06 -8.90
C ASP A 50 26.74 18.17 -9.97
N LEU A 51 27.64 17.27 -9.56
CA LEU A 51 28.26 16.27 -10.44
C LEU A 51 27.49 14.95 -10.40
N LEU A 52 27.24 14.38 -11.59
CA LEU A 52 26.62 13.06 -11.74
C LEU A 52 27.71 11.98 -11.71
N GLU A 53 27.85 11.29 -10.58
CA GLU A 53 28.80 10.18 -10.45
C GLU A 53 28.22 8.90 -11.09
N LYS A 54 28.85 8.45 -12.17
CA LYS A 54 28.43 7.27 -12.96
C LYS A 54 29.26 6.01 -12.67
N ARG A 55 30.21 6.06 -11.73
CA ARG A 55 31.12 4.93 -11.46
C ARG A 55 30.35 3.81 -10.72
N PRO A 56 30.19 2.61 -11.32
CA PRO A 56 29.33 1.57 -10.76
C PRO A 56 29.79 1.09 -9.38
N ALA A 57 31.11 1.01 -9.14
CA ALA A 57 31.65 0.61 -7.84
C ALA A 57 31.30 1.60 -6.71
N LYS A 58 31.35 2.92 -6.98
CA LYS A 58 30.97 3.93 -5.99
C LYS A 58 29.46 3.91 -5.73
N ILE A 59 28.66 3.79 -6.79
CA ILE A 59 27.19 3.68 -6.72
C ILE A 59 26.80 2.48 -5.84
N ALA A 60 27.35 1.30 -6.12
CA ALA A 60 27.05 0.08 -5.37
C ALA A 60 27.41 0.20 -3.88
N ILE A 61 28.60 0.73 -3.56
CA ILE A 61 29.02 0.90 -2.14
C ILE A 61 28.12 1.88 -1.41
N ARG A 62 27.75 3.00 -2.06
CA ARG A 62 26.84 3.99 -1.46
C ARG A 62 25.46 3.38 -1.23
N TYR A 63 24.89 2.74 -2.25
CA TYR A 63 23.57 2.12 -2.18
C TYR A 63 23.48 1.06 -1.08
N LEU A 64 24.50 0.19 -0.97
CA LEU A 64 24.61 -0.82 0.08
C LEU A 64 24.62 -0.23 1.50
N LYS A 65 25.15 0.98 1.67
CA LYS A 65 25.24 1.65 2.98
C LYS A 65 24.01 2.47 3.35
N THR A 66 23.23 2.96 2.38
CA THR A 66 22.13 3.91 2.65
C THR A 66 20.77 3.23 2.66
N THR A 67 20.35 2.67 1.53
CA THR A 67 18.94 2.29 1.29
C THR A 67 18.75 0.84 0.94
N PHE A 68 19.82 0.12 0.57
CA PHE A 68 19.75 -1.28 0.16
C PHE A 68 19.07 -2.17 1.20
N TRP A 69 19.44 -2.08 2.48
CA TRP A 69 18.86 -2.95 3.50
C TRP A 69 17.35 -2.77 3.62
N LEU A 70 16.88 -1.52 3.53
CA LEU A 70 15.45 -1.23 3.50
C LEU A 70 14.81 -1.80 2.24
N ASP A 71 15.34 -1.54 1.05
CA ASP A 71 14.77 -2.05 -0.21
C ASP A 71 14.77 -3.58 -0.30
N PHE A 72 15.85 -4.20 0.15
CA PHE A 72 15.99 -5.65 0.21
C PHE A 72 14.95 -6.26 1.15
N THR A 73 14.76 -5.70 2.36
CA THR A 73 13.73 -6.20 3.28
C THR A 73 12.31 -6.04 2.72
N LEU A 74 12.04 -4.97 1.96
CA LEU A 74 10.76 -4.78 1.27
C LEU A 74 10.54 -5.86 0.21
N VAL A 75 11.51 -6.07 -0.69
CA VAL A 75 11.41 -7.09 -1.76
C VAL A 75 11.34 -8.50 -1.16
N LEU A 76 12.12 -8.79 -0.12
CA LEU A 76 12.07 -10.07 0.59
C LEU A 76 10.69 -10.29 1.23
N SER A 77 10.12 -9.27 1.88
CA SER A 77 8.78 -9.37 2.48
C SER A 77 7.68 -9.63 1.45
N ASP A 78 7.83 -9.10 0.24
CA ASP A 78 6.92 -9.34 -0.88
C ASP A 78 7.00 -10.77 -1.39
N TRP A 79 8.22 -11.30 -1.58
CA TRP A 79 8.42 -12.69 -1.95
C TRP A 79 7.87 -13.65 -0.90
N LEU A 80 8.15 -13.40 0.39
CA LEU A 80 7.62 -14.22 1.50
C LEU A 80 6.09 -14.19 1.53
N THR A 81 5.49 -13.02 1.35
CA THR A 81 4.04 -12.85 1.32
C THR A 81 3.42 -13.60 0.14
N THR A 82 3.96 -13.40 -1.07
CA THR A 82 3.44 -14.04 -2.29
C THR A 82 3.61 -15.57 -2.22
N ALA A 83 4.77 -16.06 -1.79
CA ALA A 83 5.02 -17.49 -1.63
C ALA A 83 4.08 -18.12 -0.58
N PHE A 84 3.86 -17.44 0.55
CA PHE A 84 2.94 -17.91 1.59
C PHE A 84 1.51 -18.02 1.06
N LEU A 85 1.02 -17.02 0.33
CA LEU A 85 -0.35 -17.00 -0.19
C LEU A 85 -0.58 -18.10 -1.25
N LEU A 86 0.39 -18.29 -2.15
CA LEU A 86 0.36 -19.37 -3.14
C LEU A 86 0.38 -20.75 -2.47
N ALA A 87 1.21 -20.93 -1.43
CA ALA A 87 1.27 -22.18 -0.68
C ALA A 87 -0.01 -22.44 0.14
N ALA A 88 -0.60 -21.38 0.73
CA ALA A 88 -1.83 -21.47 1.51
C ALA A 88 -3.03 -21.90 0.65
N GLY A 89 -3.11 -21.46 -0.62
CA GLY A 89 -4.14 -21.90 -1.56
C GLY A 89 -4.09 -23.41 -1.87
N ASN A 90 -2.90 -24.01 -1.86
CA ASN A 90 -2.71 -25.43 -2.15
C ASN A 90 -2.77 -26.34 -0.90
N MET A 91 -2.45 -25.82 0.28
CA MET A 91 -2.38 -26.62 1.51
C MET A 91 -3.59 -26.43 2.43
N LYS A 92 -4.66 -27.21 2.18
CA LYS A 92 -5.84 -27.29 3.06
C LYS A 92 -5.53 -27.86 4.47
N PHE A 93 -4.37 -28.47 4.68
CA PHE A 93 -4.08 -29.35 5.81
C PHE A 93 -3.37 -28.71 7.04
N LEU A 94 -2.97 -27.43 6.99
CA LEU A 94 -2.20 -26.78 8.09
C LEU A 94 -2.93 -25.60 8.77
N ALA A 95 -4.26 -25.67 8.85
CA ALA A 95 -5.14 -24.58 9.28
C ALA A 95 -4.69 -23.87 10.58
N GLY A 96 -4.28 -24.59 11.63
CA GLY A 96 -3.94 -23.99 12.94
C GLY A 96 -2.65 -23.15 12.96
N ARG A 97 -1.61 -23.56 12.21
CA ARG A 97 -0.33 -22.81 12.14
C ARG A 97 -0.44 -21.64 11.16
N LEU A 98 -1.21 -21.82 10.08
CA LEU A 98 -1.46 -20.81 9.06
C LEU A 98 -2.13 -19.55 9.60
N VAL A 99 -3.00 -19.64 10.61
CA VAL A 99 -3.65 -18.44 11.20
C VAL A 99 -2.64 -17.47 11.83
N ARG A 100 -1.62 -17.98 12.53
CA ARG A 100 -0.57 -17.11 13.10
C ARG A 100 0.25 -16.46 11.99
N PHE A 101 0.66 -17.23 10.98
CA PHE A 101 1.40 -16.71 9.84
C PHE A 101 0.58 -15.72 8.99
N ALA A 102 -0.73 -15.91 8.87
CA ALA A 102 -1.61 -14.96 8.19
C ALA A 102 -1.56 -13.57 8.84
N ARG A 103 -1.49 -13.48 10.18
CA ARG A 103 -1.32 -12.19 10.88
C ARG A 103 0.03 -11.54 10.55
N PHE A 104 1.11 -12.31 10.50
CA PHE A 104 2.42 -11.80 10.10
C PHE A 104 2.41 -11.29 8.66
N VAL A 105 1.78 -12.01 7.74
CA VAL A 105 1.64 -11.59 6.33
C VAL A 105 0.88 -10.26 6.21
N ARG A 106 -0.14 -10.03 7.03
CA ARG A 106 -0.85 -8.73 7.06
C ARG A 106 0.08 -7.59 7.45
N VAL A 107 0.94 -7.78 8.44
CA VAL A 107 1.92 -6.76 8.87
C VAL A 107 2.98 -6.53 7.80
N LEU A 108 3.49 -7.59 7.17
CA LEU A 108 4.47 -7.47 6.09
C LEU A 108 3.93 -6.65 4.91
N ARG A 109 2.63 -6.77 4.58
CA ARG A 109 2.01 -5.95 3.55
C ARG A 109 1.99 -4.46 3.89
N LEU A 110 1.95 -4.08 5.17
CA LEU A 110 2.02 -2.66 5.58
C LEU A 110 3.40 -2.05 5.29
N LEU A 111 4.46 -2.86 5.21
CA LEU A 111 5.79 -2.37 4.82
C LEU A 111 5.79 -1.77 3.42
N ARG A 112 4.87 -2.17 2.53
CA ARG A 112 4.71 -1.54 1.21
C ARG A 112 4.38 -0.05 1.29
N LEU A 113 3.75 0.40 2.37
CA LEU A 113 3.49 1.83 2.60
C LEU A 113 4.78 2.65 2.72
N VAL A 114 5.91 2.02 3.07
CA VAL A 114 7.22 2.71 3.07
C VAL A 114 7.62 3.15 1.66
N ARG A 115 7.20 2.43 0.61
CA ARG A 115 7.43 2.85 -0.78
C ARG A 115 6.74 4.16 -1.10
N PHE A 116 5.60 4.45 -0.47
CA PHE A 116 4.92 5.73 -0.62
C PHE A 116 5.74 6.89 -0.06
N VAL A 117 6.33 6.71 1.12
CA VAL A 117 7.19 7.74 1.73
C VAL A 117 8.37 8.05 0.82
N LYS A 118 8.97 7.03 0.21
CA LYS A 118 10.04 7.20 -0.79
C LYS A 118 9.55 7.94 -2.03
N PHE A 119 8.36 7.58 -2.54
CA PHE A 119 7.76 8.24 -3.69
C PHE A 119 7.44 9.71 -3.42
N SER A 120 6.95 10.05 -2.22
CA SER A 120 6.71 11.43 -1.80
C SER A 120 7.99 12.25 -1.81
N LYS A 121 9.08 11.72 -1.25
CA LYS A 121 10.41 12.38 -1.29
C LYS A 121 10.92 12.58 -2.71
N PHE A 122 10.76 11.57 -3.56
CA PHE A 122 11.13 11.68 -4.97
C PHE A 122 10.33 12.78 -5.69
N LEU A 123 9.04 12.93 -5.39
CA LEU A 123 8.23 14.02 -5.94
C LEU A 123 8.68 15.38 -5.42
N GLU A 124 9.06 15.49 -4.15
CA GLU A 124 9.65 16.72 -3.58
C GLU A 124 10.96 17.09 -4.31
N ASP A 125 11.87 16.13 -4.46
CA ASP A 125 13.13 16.32 -5.18
C ASP A 125 12.92 16.73 -6.65
N LEU A 126 11.85 16.25 -7.30
CA LEU A 126 11.49 16.62 -8.67
C LEU A 126 10.93 18.04 -8.76
N VAL A 127 10.12 18.43 -7.76
CA VAL A 127 9.52 19.77 -7.67
C VAL A 127 10.59 20.83 -7.36
N ASP A 128 11.66 20.45 -6.66
CA ASP A 128 12.78 21.33 -6.32
C ASP A 128 13.75 21.61 -7.48
N GLN A 129 13.54 21.00 -8.65
CA GLN A 129 14.23 21.38 -9.88
C GLN A 129 13.81 22.79 -10.33
N ASP A 130 14.58 23.38 -11.25
CA ASP A 130 14.35 24.71 -11.84
C ASP A 130 13.08 24.75 -12.73
N LEU A 131 11.93 24.48 -12.11
CA LEU A 131 10.61 24.54 -12.73
C LEU A 131 10.02 25.95 -12.53
N PRO A 132 9.24 26.45 -13.51
CA PRO A 132 8.49 27.69 -13.35
C PRO A 132 7.55 27.65 -12.14
N ASP A 133 7.39 28.78 -11.45
CA ASP A 133 6.59 28.86 -10.21
C ASP A 133 5.16 28.35 -10.38
N ALA A 134 4.52 28.65 -11.52
CA ALA A 134 3.17 28.17 -11.83
C ALA A 134 3.10 26.63 -11.90
N VAL A 135 4.12 26.00 -12.50
CA VAL A 135 4.20 24.54 -12.62
C VAL A 135 4.49 23.90 -11.25
N ARG A 136 5.38 24.51 -10.46
CA ARG A 136 5.67 24.09 -9.08
C ARG A 136 4.42 24.06 -8.21
N VAL A 137 3.62 25.14 -8.24
CA VAL A 137 2.36 25.23 -7.48
C VAL A 137 1.34 24.19 -7.96
N LEU A 138 1.21 24.00 -9.27
CA LEU A 138 0.31 23.02 -9.85
C LEU A 138 0.67 21.59 -9.41
N ILE A 139 1.94 21.19 -9.55
CA ILE A 139 2.42 19.87 -9.15
C ILE A 139 2.17 19.66 -7.65
N ARG A 140 2.57 20.63 -6.81
CA ARG A 140 2.37 20.54 -5.35
C ARG A 140 0.90 20.38 -4.98
N THR A 141 0.01 21.10 -5.65
CA THR A 141 -1.44 21.01 -5.42
C THR A 141 -1.96 19.62 -5.82
N ILE A 142 -1.59 19.13 -7.00
CA ILE A 142 -2.00 17.80 -7.47
C ILE A 142 -1.47 16.70 -6.54
N THR A 143 -0.21 16.77 -6.12
CA THR A 143 0.41 15.81 -5.21
C THR A 143 -0.28 15.81 -3.85
N THR A 144 -0.57 16.98 -3.30
CA THR A 144 -1.25 17.11 -1.99
C THR A 144 -2.68 16.56 -2.07
N THR A 145 -3.44 16.90 -3.10
CA THR A 145 -4.80 16.38 -3.30
C THR A 145 -4.79 14.85 -3.49
N SER A 146 -3.84 14.33 -4.26
CA SER A 146 -3.68 12.89 -4.47
C SER A 146 -3.34 12.15 -3.17
N LEU A 147 -2.50 12.75 -2.32
CA LEU A 147 -2.18 12.24 -0.99
C LEU A 147 -3.41 12.16 -0.09
N VAL A 148 -4.24 13.22 -0.06
CA VAL A 148 -5.48 13.24 0.75
C VAL A 148 -6.46 12.17 0.29
N LEU A 149 -6.66 12.03 -1.03
CA LEU A 149 -7.52 10.98 -1.59
C LEU A 149 -7.00 9.58 -1.27
N TRP A 150 -5.67 9.39 -1.32
CA TRP A 150 -5.06 8.12 -0.96
C TRP A 150 -5.21 7.80 0.53
N LEU A 151 -5.05 8.78 1.42
CA LEU A 151 -5.32 8.61 2.84
C LEU A 151 -6.80 8.26 3.09
N ALA A 152 -7.74 8.90 2.38
CA ALA A 152 -9.16 8.56 2.45
C ALA A 152 -9.44 7.11 2.02
N HIS A 153 -8.73 6.61 1.01
CA HIS A 153 -8.80 5.21 0.58
C HIS A 153 -8.19 4.25 1.62
N LEU A 154 -7.08 4.62 2.26
CA LEU A 154 -6.49 3.80 3.32
C LEU A 154 -7.40 3.72 4.56
N THR A 155 -7.98 4.84 4.97
CA THR A 155 -8.91 4.89 6.11
C THR A 155 -10.18 4.12 5.79
N SER A 156 -10.67 4.15 4.54
CA SER A 156 -11.84 3.36 4.14
C SER A 156 -11.57 1.86 4.16
N CYS A 157 -10.41 1.44 3.62
CA CYS A 157 -9.97 0.05 3.68
C CYS A 157 -9.78 -0.42 5.13
N GLY A 158 -9.20 0.43 5.99
CA GLY A 158 -9.02 0.15 7.41
C GLY A 158 -10.35 0.02 8.16
N TRP A 159 -11.29 0.93 7.89
CA TRP A 159 -12.62 0.94 8.49
C TRP A 159 -13.43 -0.32 8.12
N TYR A 160 -13.38 -0.73 6.85
CA TYR A 160 -13.97 -1.99 6.40
C TYR A 160 -13.29 -3.21 7.01
N ALA A 161 -11.96 -3.24 7.06
CA ALA A 161 -11.23 -4.34 7.69
C ALA A 161 -11.58 -4.48 9.18
N GLN A 162 -11.71 -3.36 9.91
CA GLN A 162 -12.15 -3.34 11.30
C GLN A 162 -13.59 -3.85 11.45
N GLY A 163 -14.52 -3.35 10.63
CA GLY A 163 -15.91 -3.79 10.61
C GLY A 163 -16.05 -5.30 10.40
N ARG A 164 -15.23 -5.88 9.52
CA ARG A 164 -15.18 -7.33 9.33
C ARG A 164 -14.60 -8.09 10.51
N MET A 165 -13.58 -7.56 11.20
CA MET A 165 -13.07 -8.20 12.42
C MET A 165 -14.10 -8.22 13.56
N MET A 166 -15.01 -7.24 13.56
CA MET A 166 -16.09 -7.10 14.56
C MET A 166 -17.43 -7.72 14.13
N ARG A 167 -17.49 -8.49 13.03
CA ARG A 167 -18.73 -9.10 12.50
C ARG A 167 -19.50 -10.03 13.47
N GLY A 168 -18.93 -10.33 14.63
CA GLY A 168 -19.60 -11.09 15.71
C GLY A 168 -20.29 -10.22 16.76
N ASP A 169 -20.14 -8.91 16.70
CA ASP A 169 -20.78 -7.97 17.63
C ASP A 169 -22.06 -7.40 16.99
N ALA A 170 -23.18 -7.48 17.72
CA ALA A 170 -24.51 -7.12 17.21
C ALA A 170 -24.63 -5.63 16.82
N ARG A 171 -23.67 -4.79 17.24
CA ARG A 171 -23.63 -3.34 17.03
C ARG A 171 -22.63 -2.88 15.97
N GLY A 172 -22.03 -3.79 15.21
CA GLY A 172 -21.12 -3.43 14.12
C GLY A 172 -21.84 -2.65 13.01
N TRP A 173 -21.21 -1.59 12.48
CA TRP A 173 -21.76 -0.82 11.33
C TRP A 173 -21.99 -1.70 10.09
N LEU A 174 -21.20 -2.76 9.95
CA LEU A 174 -21.35 -3.77 8.89
C LEU A 174 -22.61 -4.63 9.07
N THR A 175 -23.05 -4.82 10.32
CA THR A 175 -24.28 -5.56 10.68
C THR A 175 -25.52 -4.72 10.33
N MET A 176 -25.44 -3.39 10.41
CA MET A 176 -26.53 -2.50 9.97
C MET A 176 -26.74 -2.52 8.45
N LEU A 177 -25.75 -2.99 7.69
CA LEU A 177 -25.77 -3.08 6.23
C LEU A 177 -26.25 -4.46 5.72
N GLN A 178 -26.97 -5.21 6.57
CA GLN A 178 -27.17 -6.66 6.60
C GLN A 178 -27.69 -7.35 5.31
N ASP A 179 -28.00 -6.62 4.24
CA ASP A 179 -28.71 -7.13 3.06
C ASP A 179 -28.10 -6.72 1.71
N GLN A 180 -26.99 -5.96 1.70
CA GLN A 180 -26.29 -5.59 0.45
C GLN A 180 -24.86 -6.12 0.43
N GLU A 181 -24.66 -7.25 -0.26
CA GLU A 181 -23.34 -7.87 -0.48
C GLU A 181 -22.52 -7.20 -1.59
N ASP A 182 -23.01 -6.13 -2.20
CA ASP A 182 -22.27 -5.49 -3.28
C ASP A 182 -20.97 -4.85 -2.76
N THR A 183 -19.86 -5.29 -3.34
CA THR A 183 -18.52 -4.80 -3.04
C THR A 183 -18.38 -3.33 -3.39
N ALA A 184 -19.04 -2.88 -4.47
CA ALA A 184 -19.02 -1.47 -4.86
C ALA A 184 -19.76 -0.59 -3.85
N TYR A 185 -20.88 -1.07 -3.31
CA TYR A 185 -21.66 -0.37 -2.30
C TYR A 185 -20.90 -0.25 -0.98
N THR A 186 -20.38 -1.37 -0.46
CA THR A 186 -19.60 -1.38 0.79
C THR A 186 -18.33 -0.53 0.69
N TYR A 187 -17.66 -0.52 -0.47
CA TYR A 187 -16.51 0.34 -0.73
C TYR A 187 -16.90 1.83 -0.74
N SER A 188 -17.95 2.18 -1.49
CA SER A 188 -18.40 3.58 -1.63
C SER A 188 -18.87 4.15 -0.29
N THR A 189 -19.58 3.38 0.53
CA THR A 189 -20.00 3.77 1.87
C THR A 189 -18.81 3.97 2.81
N SER A 190 -17.84 3.05 2.80
CA SER A 190 -16.62 3.19 3.61
C SER A 190 -15.78 4.41 3.18
N PHE A 191 -15.74 4.69 1.88
CA PHE A 191 -15.03 5.80 1.31
C PHE A 191 -15.71 7.15 1.60
N HIS A 192 -17.04 7.20 1.48
CA HIS A 192 -17.84 8.36 1.87
C HIS A 192 -17.64 8.71 3.34
N TRP A 193 -17.68 7.70 4.22
CA TRP A 193 -17.38 7.88 5.65
C TRP A 193 -15.98 8.47 5.86
N SER A 194 -14.98 7.93 5.16
CA SER A 194 -13.60 8.37 5.28
C SER A 194 -13.37 9.81 4.81
N ILE A 195 -14.03 10.21 3.71
CA ILE A 195 -14.01 11.60 3.25
C ILE A 195 -14.69 12.51 4.28
N ALA A 196 -15.86 12.13 4.79
CA ALA A 196 -16.59 12.93 5.78
C ALA A 196 -15.72 13.22 7.02
N GLN A 197 -14.94 12.24 7.50
CA GLN A 197 -14.01 12.43 8.61
C GLN A 197 -12.83 13.36 8.28
N LEU A 198 -12.37 13.38 7.03
CA LEU A 198 -11.28 14.25 6.57
C LEU A 198 -11.74 15.69 6.28
N THR A 199 -13.01 15.89 5.93
CA THR A 199 -13.58 17.18 5.54
C THR A 199 -14.52 17.82 6.58
N LEU A 200 -14.65 17.22 7.78
CA LEU A 200 -15.62 17.61 8.83
C LEU A 200 -17.09 17.49 8.39
N GLY A 201 -17.38 16.64 7.41
CA GLY A 201 -18.74 16.37 6.93
C GLY A 201 -19.53 15.47 7.88
N ALA A 202 -20.85 15.66 7.95
CA ALA A 202 -21.73 14.77 8.70
C ALA A 202 -21.81 13.39 7.99
N SER A 203 -21.48 12.32 8.70
CA SER A 203 -21.72 10.95 8.25
C SER A 203 -22.88 10.35 9.07
N GLU A 204 -23.85 9.72 8.39
CA GLU A 204 -24.95 9.01 9.07
C GLU A 204 -24.45 7.78 9.83
N ILE A 205 -23.28 7.24 9.44
CA ILE A 205 -22.64 6.09 10.06
C ILE A 205 -21.63 6.59 11.09
N THR A 206 -22.00 6.54 12.36
CA THR A 206 -21.11 6.90 13.47
C THR A 206 -20.43 5.66 14.05
N ALA A 207 -19.17 5.82 14.48
CA ALA A 207 -18.44 4.75 15.16
C ALA A 207 -19.07 4.50 16.54
N SER A 208 -19.94 3.49 16.65
CA SER A 208 -20.49 3.03 17.93
C SER A 208 -19.73 1.78 18.41
N THR A 209 -18.47 1.98 18.82
CA THR A 209 -17.80 0.96 19.65
C THR A 209 -18.18 1.24 21.10
N THR A 210 -18.74 0.24 21.76
CA THR A 210 -19.13 0.32 23.17
C THR A 210 -18.09 -0.43 23.99
N LEU A 211 -17.60 0.24 25.03
CA LEU A 211 -17.25 -0.43 26.28
C LEU A 211 -18.49 -1.15 26.85
#